data_AF-A0A955PC22-F1
#
_entry.id   AF-A0A955PC22-F1
#
_cell.length_a   1.000
_cell.length_b   1.000
_cell.length_c   1.000
_cell.angle_alpha   90.00
_cell.angle_beta   90.00
_cell.angle_gamma   90.00
#
_symmetry.space_group_name_H-M   'P 1'
#
loop_
_entity.id
_entity.type
_entity.pdbx_description
1 polymer ?
#
loop_
_entity_poly.entity_id
_entity_poly.type
_entity_poly.pdbx_seq_one_letter_code
_entity_poly.pdbx_strand_id
1 'polypeptide(L)'
;MKKFGLFIMVLGCVFASKANATHILELPDSGSDSHRIELLSSNVFDGQFYVWTYKVTSGAGSSIHALSHWVIGICDEYFDHAIDPGGTTISLISPPDTDPNLGISGLKFDDGYNDDEMRTVTIYMTQSLEVTQVLVGIKSGGNEYFGYIDGPSCDPNQGHMPEPTTVALIGAGVAGLTARRKKLL
;
A
#
# COMPACT_ATOMS: atom_id res chain seq x y z
N MET A 1 15.07 -4.82 -69.27
CA MET A 1 14.10 -4.64 -68.16
C MET A 1 14.81 -4.95 -66.86
N LYS A 2 15.23 -3.94 -66.10
CA LYS A 2 15.98 -4.10 -64.84
C LYS A 2 14.98 -4.06 -63.67
N LYS A 3 14.81 -5.18 -62.97
CA LYS A 3 13.98 -5.29 -61.77
C LYS A 3 14.69 -4.62 -60.60
N PHE A 4 14.15 -3.53 -60.08
CA PHE A 4 14.57 -2.92 -58.82
C PHE A 4 13.85 -3.63 -57.68
N GLY A 5 14.60 -4.36 -56.85
CA GLY A 5 14.09 -4.95 -55.61
C GLY A 5 14.03 -3.89 -54.52
N LEU A 6 12.82 -3.61 -54.01
CA LEU A 6 12.58 -2.75 -52.87
C LEU A 6 12.85 -3.55 -51.59
N PHE A 7 13.96 -3.23 -50.91
CA PHE A 7 14.34 -3.84 -49.64
C PHE A 7 13.73 -3.00 -48.51
N ILE A 8 12.63 -3.46 -47.92
CA ILE A 8 12.02 -2.85 -46.73
C ILE A 8 12.84 -3.31 -45.52
N MET A 9 13.70 -2.44 -45.01
CA MET A 9 14.42 -2.66 -43.76
C MET A 9 13.48 -2.32 -42.60
N VAL A 10 12.85 -3.35 -42.02
CA VAL A 10 12.05 -3.22 -40.80
C VAL A 10 13.02 -3.01 -39.63
N LEU A 11 13.21 -1.75 -39.25
CA LEU A 11 14.00 -1.37 -38.08
C LEU A 11 13.17 -1.71 -36.84
N GLY A 12 13.37 -2.91 -36.30
CA GLY A 12 12.75 -3.33 -35.05
C GLY A 12 13.37 -2.55 -33.88
N CYS A 13 12.64 -1.58 -33.33
CA CYS A 13 12.94 -1.04 -32.00
C CYS A 13 12.75 -2.15 -30.98
N VAL A 14 13.85 -2.73 -30.50
CA VAL A 14 13.84 -3.56 -29.29
C VAL A 14 13.74 -2.60 -28.12
N PHE A 15 12.53 -2.39 -27.60
CA PHE A 15 12.34 -1.72 -26.32
C PHE A 15 12.87 -2.66 -25.23
N ALA A 16 14.05 -2.36 -24.70
CA ALA A 16 14.53 -2.98 -23.48
C ALA A 16 13.60 -2.53 -22.33
N SER A 17 12.59 -3.35 -22.03
CA SER A 17 11.85 -3.23 -20.78
C SER A 17 12.83 -3.51 -19.65
N LYS A 18 13.22 -2.48 -18.90
CA LYS A 18 13.81 -2.69 -17.57
C LYS A 18 12.74 -3.43 -16.77
N ALA A 19 13.05 -4.64 -16.32
CA ALA A 19 12.25 -5.28 -15.29
C ALA A 19 12.27 -4.35 -14.07
N ASN A 20 11.20 -3.57 -13.89
CA ASN A 20 11.01 -2.79 -12.69
C ASN A 20 11.03 -3.78 -11.53
N ALA A 21 11.98 -3.63 -10.62
CA ALA A 21 11.98 -4.37 -9.38
C ALA A 21 10.65 -4.06 -8.69
N THR A 22 9.81 -5.09 -8.53
CA THR A 22 8.56 -4.97 -7.80
C THR A 22 8.90 -4.62 -6.36
N HIS A 23 8.52 -3.43 -5.90
CA HIS A 23 8.70 -3.05 -4.50
C HIS A 23 7.60 -3.71 -3.67
N ILE A 24 8.02 -4.52 -2.69
CA ILE A 24 7.16 -5.34 -1.86
C ILE A 24 7.28 -4.83 -0.43
N LEU A 25 6.15 -4.50 0.17
CA LEU A 25 6.06 -4.21 1.59
C LEU A 25 5.47 -5.43 2.31
N GLU A 26 6.27 -6.06 3.17
CA GLU A 26 5.84 -7.11 4.10
C GLU A 26 5.64 -6.50 5.48
N LEU A 27 4.43 -6.65 6.03
CA LEU A 27 4.05 -6.12 7.32
C LEU A 27 3.78 -7.32 8.24
N PRO A 28 4.56 -7.48 9.32
CA PRO A 28 4.46 -8.65 10.18
C PRO A 28 3.07 -8.71 10.80
N ASP A 29 2.54 -9.91 10.98
CA ASP A 29 1.48 -10.16 11.96
C ASP A 29 2.06 -10.90 13.17
N SER A 30 1.31 -10.98 14.27
CA SER A 30 1.68 -11.76 15.46
C SER A 30 1.75 -13.28 15.21
N GLY A 31 1.43 -13.75 14.00
CA GLY A 31 1.64 -15.12 13.51
C GLY A 31 2.95 -15.32 12.74
N SER A 32 3.08 -16.44 12.02
CA SER A 32 4.22 -16.72 11.13
C SER A 32 4.10 -16.11 9.73
N ASP A 33 2.91 -15.62 9.37
CA ASP A 33 2.64 -15.05 8.05
C ASP A 33 2.54 -13.52 8.14
N SER A 34 2.95 -12.85 7.06
CA SER A 34 2.91 -11.38 6.94
C SER A 34 1.84 -10.96 5.94
N HIS A 35 1.21 -9.82 6.19
CA HIS A 35 0.41 -9.14 5.18
C HIS A 35 1.36 -8.51 4.15
N ARG A 36 0.97 -8.49 2.88
CA ARG A 36 1.83 -8.06 1.79
C ARG A 36 1.12 -7.08 0.87
N ILE A 37 1.80 -5.98 0.55
CA ILE A 37 1.35 -5.00 -0.45
C ILE A 37 2.46 -4.88 -1.50
N GLU A 38 2.10 -4.99 -2.78
CA GLU A 38 3.03 -4.97 -3.90
C GLU A 38 2.53 -4.02 -4.99
N LEU A 39 3.40 -3.14 -5.49
CA LEU A 39 3.12 -2.31 -6.66
C LEU A 39 3.29 -3.15 -7.94
N LEU A 40 2.20 -3.44 -8.65
CA LEU A 40 2.23 -4.20 -9.91
C LEU A 40 2.54 -3.32 -11.12
N SER A 41 1.97 -2.12 -11.18
CA SER A 41 2.18 -1.16 -12.25
C SER A 41 1.95 0.27 -11.75
N SER A 42 2.68 1.21 -12.34
CA SER A 42 2.64 2.63 -11.95
C SER A 42 2.56 3.53 -13.16
N ASN A 43 1.80 4.61 -13.02
CA ASN A 43 1.77 5.72 -13.99
C ASN A 43 1.48 5.26 -15.43
N VAL A 44 0.56 4.30 -15.59
CA VAL A 44 0.11 3.82 -16.90
C VAL A 44 -1.10 4.64 -17.34
N PHE A 45 -1.01 5.36 -18.46
CA PHE A 45 -2.14 6.13 -18.98
C PHE A 45 -3.14 5.21 -19.72
N ASP A 46 -4.41 5.22 -19.32
CA ASP A 46 -5.47 4.36 -19.89
C ASP A 46 -6.30 5.03 -21.00
N GLY A 47 -6.00 6.28 -21.34
CA GLY A 47 -6.77 7.11 -22.27
C GLY A 47 -7.54 8.24 -21.58
N GLN A 48 -7.73 8.17 -20.26
CA GLN A 48 -8.39 9.20 -19.47
C GLN A 48 -7.63 9.54 -18.17
N PHE A 49 -7.07 8.54 -17.49
CA PHE A 49 -6.39 8.67 -16.21
C PHE A 49 -5.03 7.99 -16.22
N TYR A 50 -4.21 8.35 -15.22
CA TYR A 50 -2.98 7.65 -14.88
C TYR A 50 -3.27 6.61 -13.80
N VAL A 51 -2.92 5.36 -14.11
CA VAL A 51 -3.34 4.18 -13.35
C VAL A 51 -2.18 3.62 -12.53
N TRP A 52 -2.49 3.30 -11.28
CA TRP A 52 -1.62 2.61 -10.34
C TRP A 52 -2.30 1.35 -9.86
N THR A 53 -1.61 0.22 -9.93
CA THR A 53 -2.18 -1.08 -9.56
C THR A 53 -1.36 -1.72 -8.46
N TYR A 54 -2.02 -2.10 -7.38
CA TYR A 54 -1.43 -2.77 -6.22
C TYR A 54 -2.04 -4.15 -6.03
N LYS A 55 -1.23 -5.11 -5.60
CA LYS A 55 -1.69 -6.40 -5.09
C LYS A 55 -1.57 -6.38 -3.57
N VAL A 56 -2.70 -6.55 -2.89
CA VAL A 56 -2.78 -6.67 -1.44
C VAL A 56 -3.11 -8.12 -1.11
N THR A 57 -2.35 -8.71 -0.20
CA THR A 57 -2.49 -10.11 0.25
C THR A 57 -2.54 -10.12 1.76
N SER A 58 -3.60 -10.67 2.35
CA SER A 58 -3.59 -10.97 3.78
C SER A 58 -2.64 -12.12 4.09
N GLY A 59 -2.16 -12.20 5.33
CA GLY A 59 -1.44 -13.38 5.81
C GLY A 59 -2.29 -14.66 5.68
N ALA A 60 -1.62 -15.80 5.57
CA ALA A 60 -2.26 -17.11 5.42
C ALA A 60 -3.03 -17.54 6.68
N GLY A 61 -3.67 -18.71 6.64
CA GLY A 61 -4.40 -19.27 7.78
C GLY A 61 -3.57 -19.52 9.05
N SER A 62 -2.26 -19.25 9.06
CA SER A 62 -1.44 -19.20 10.28
C SER A 62 -1.20 -17.77 10.81
N SER A 63 -1.57 -16.74 10.05
CA SER A 63 -1.87 -15.39 10.53
C SER A 63 -2.99 -15.50 11.55
N ILE A 64 -2.76 -14.98 12.76
CA ILE A 64 -3.79 -15.05 13.80
C ILE A 64 -4.82 -13.93 13.63
N HIS A 65 -4.52 -12.95 12.76
CA HIS A 65 -5.37 -11.80 12.52
C HIS A 65 -5.57 -11.52 11.02
N ALA A 66 -6.82 -11.20 10.69
CA ALA A 66 -7.20 -10.62 9.41
C ALA A 66 -6.58 -9.24 9.24
N LEU A 67 -6.28 -8.84 8.00
CA LEU A 67 -6.06 -7.42 7.71
C LEU A 67 -7.43 -6.76 7.81
N SER A 68 -7.66 -5.81 8.72
CA SER A 68 -8.98 -5.21 8.91
C SER A 68 -9.24 -4.01 8.02
N HIS A 69 -8.20 -3.19 7.81
CA HIS A 69 -8.20 -2.08 6.86
C HIS A 69 -6.76 -1.65 6.59
N TRP A 70 -6.55 -0.91 5.51
CA TRP A 70 -5.27 -0.29 5.19
C TRP A 70 -5.45 1.10 4.60
N VAL A 71 -4.43 1.93 4.76
CA VAL A 71 -4.39 3.31 4.26
C VAL A 71 -3.09 3.51 3.50
N ILE A 72 -3.18 4.04 2.29
CA ILE A 72 -2.03 4.48 1.50
C ILE A 72 -2.04 6.00 1.40
N GLY A 73 -0.90 6.60 1.74
CA GLY A 73 -0.66 8.02 1.57
C GLY A 73 -0.71 8.38 0.08
N ILE A 74 -1.74 9.13 -0.30
CA ILE A 74 -1.89 9.72 -1.63
C ILE A 74 -2.33 11.16 -1.48
N CYS A 75 -2.20 11.93 -2.56
CA CYS A 75 -2.68 13.30 -2.59
C CYS A 75 -4.10 13.34 -3.13
N ASP A 76 -4.94 14.07 -2.43
CA ASP A 76 -6.35 14.23 -2.78
C ASP A 76 -6.57 15.07 -4.04
N GLU A 77 -5.73 16.09 -4.29
CA GLU A 77 -5.88 17.00 -5.44
C GLU A 77 -5.92 16.29 -6.80
N TYR A 78 -5.17 15.19 -6.94
CA TYR A 78 -5.06 14.45 -8.20
C TYR A 78 -5.82 13.14 -8.21
N PHE A 79 -6.40 12.74 -7.08
CA PHE A 79 -7.20 11.52 -6.98
C PHE A 79 -8.54 11.70 -7.70
N ASP A 80 -8.91 10.71 -8.51
CA ASP A 80 -10.23 10.65 -9.13
C ASP A 80 -11.10 9.58 -8.45
N HIS A 81 -10.69 8.31 -8.57
CA HIS A 81 -11.37 7.18 -7.94
C HIS A 81 -10.42 5.99 -7.74
N ALA A 82 -10.92 4.97 -7.04
CA ALA A 82 -10.24 3.68 -6.93
C ALA A 82 -11.24 2.53 -7.04
N ILE A 83 -10.73 1.37 -7.45
CA ILE A 83 -11.49 0.14 -7.64
C ILE A 83 -10.83 -0.97 -6.83
N ASP A 84 -11.61 -1.60 -5.96
CA ASP A 84 -11.31 -2.89 -5.35
C ASP A 84 -12.34 -3.92 -5.86
N PRO A 85 -11.93 -5.01 -6.54
CA PRO A 85 -12.85 -6.05 -7.02
C PRO A 85 -13.63 -6.75 -5.90
N GLY A 86 -13.15 -6.68 -4.65
CA GLY A 86 -13.87 -7.17 -3.47
C GLY A 86 -15.10 -6.33 -3.11
N GLY A 87 -15.31 -5.19 -3.79
CA GLY A 87 -16.44 -4.30 -3.53
C GLY A 87 -16.27 -3.47 -2.26
N THR A 88 -15.02 -3.16 -1.91
CA THR A 88 -14.74 -2.60 -0.59
C THR A 88 -15.18 -1.17 -0.42
N THR A 89 -15.53 -0.82 0.82
CA THR A 89 -15.72 0.59 1.19
C THR A 89 -14.37 1.31 1.09
N ILE A 90 -14.27 2.20 0.12
CA ILE A 90 -13.09 3.05 -0.10
C ILE A 90 -13.45 4.47 0.28
N SER A 91 -12.62 5.10 1.11
CA SER A 91 -12.79 6.49 1.53
C SER A 91 -11.50 7.29 1.37
N LEU A 92 -11.63 8.55 0.97
CA LEU A 92 -10.51 9.49 0.90
C LEU A 92 -10.48 10.34 2.18
N ILE A 93 -9.33 10.37 2.85
CA ILE A 93 -9.08 11.16 4.05
C ILE A 93 -8.13 12.30 3.67
N SER A 94 -8.68 13.52 3.59
CA SER A 94 -7.91 14.72 3.22
C SER A 94 -7.36 15.44 4.45
N PRO A 95 -6.16 16.04 4.38
CA PRO A 95 -5.67 16.93 5.42
C PRO A 95 -6.66 18.08 5.73
N PRO A 96 -6.78 18.52 7.00
CA PRO A 96 -5.94 18.14 8.14
C PRO A 96 -6.36 16.82 8.83
N ASP A 97 -7.37 16.12 8.32
CA ASP A 97 -7.85 14.88 8.92
C ASP A 97 -6.91 13.71 8.60
N THR A 98 -6.91 12.71 9.49
CA THR A 98 -6.12 11.48 9.35
C THR A 98 -6.94 10.30 9.83
N ASP A 99 -6.60 9.09 9.37
CA ASP A 99 -7.17 7.88 9.94
C ASP A 99 -6.89 7.82 11.45
N PRO A 100 -7.89 7.62 12.31
CA PRO A 100 -7.72 7.72 13.76
C PRO A 100 -6.85 6.59 14.36
N ASN A 101 -6.63 5.50 13.63
CA ASN A 101 -5.75 4.41 14.04
C ASN A 101 -4.34 4.62 13.51
N LEU A 102 -4.22 4.96 12.22
CA LEU A 102 -2.94 4.96 11.52
C LEU A 102 -2.28 6.35 11.47
N GLY A 103 -3.03 7.43 11.69
CA GLY A 103 -2.51 8.80 11.58
C GLY A 103 -2.09 9.18 10.15
N ILE A 104 -2.62 8.49 9.14
CA ILE A 104 -2.30 8.70 7.72
C ILE A 104 -3.49 9.41 7.04
N SER A 105 -3.22 10.43 6.24
CA SER A 105 -4.17 10.98 5.25
C SER A 105 -3.92 10.34 3.89
N GLY A 106 -4.98 10.04 3.14
CA GLY A 106 -4.88 9.34 1.86
C GLY A 106 -6.08 8.44 1.60
N LEU A 107 -5.86 7.34 0.89
CA LEU A 107 -6.92 6.42 0.49
C LEU A 107 -7.02 5.27 1.48
N LYS A 108 -8.20 5.12 2.10
CA LYS A 108 -8.52 4.07 3.06
C LYS A 108 -9.40 3.00 2.43
N PHE A 109 -9.08 1.75 2.73
CA PHE A 109 -9.83 0.57 2.35
C PHE A 109 -10.30 -0.12 3.62
N ASP A 110 -11.59 0.01 3.94
CA ASP A 110 -12.15 -0.31 5.27
C ASP A 110 -12.52 -1.78 5.50
N ASP A 111 -12.55 -2.61 4.44
CA ASP A 111 -12.92 -4.01 4.60
C ASP A 111 -11.72 -4.92 4.73
N GLY A 112 -11.92 -5.96 5.53
CA GLY A 112 -10.87 -6.88 5.85
C GLY A 112 -10.59 -7.92 4.77
N TYR A 113 -9.37 -8.44 4.82
CA TYR A 113 -8.82 -9.50 3.98
C TYR A 113 -8.46 -10.67 4.92
N ASN A 114 -8.87 -11.89 4.59
CA ASN A 114 -8.69 -13.07 5.45
C ASN A 114 -7.97 -14.19 4.70
N ASP A 115 -7.26 -15.07 5.41
CA ASP A 115 -6.81 -16.38 4.90
C ASP A 115 -6.21 -16.36 3.48
N ASP A 116 -5.06 -15.68 3.28
CA ASP A 116 -4.39 -15.54 1.96
C ASP A 116 -5.24 -14.85 0.86
N GLU A 117 -6.30 -14.13 1.22
CA GLU A 117 -7.08 -13.37 0.28
C GLU A 117 -6.20 -12.33 -0.43
N MET A 118 -6.20 -12.43 -1.76
CA MET A 118 -5.48 -11.53 -2.66
C MET A 118 -6.46 -10.66 -3.41
N ARG A 119 -6.28 -9.34 -3.37
CA ARG A 119 -7.01 -8.41 -4.22
C ARG A 119 -6.08 -7.53 -5.01
N THR A 120 -6.52 -7.20 -6.22
CA THR A 120 -5.83 -6.25 -7.11
C THR A 120 -6.58 -4.94 -7.07
N VAL A 121 -6.01 -3.96 -6.38
CA VAL A 121 -6.58 -2.64 -6.19
C VAL A 121 -6.02 -1.69 -7.24
N THR A 122 -6.89 -0.88 -7.85
CA THR A 122 -6.51 0.07 -8.88
C THR A 122 -6.87 1.49 -8.46
N ILE A 123 -5.93 2.42 -8.56
CA ILE A 123 -6.09 3.83 -8.22
C ILE A 123 -5.93 4.66 -9.49
N TYR A 124 -6.85 5.60 -9.70
CA TYR A 124 -6.91 6.46 -10.88
C TYR A 124 -6.59 7.90 -10.49
N MET A 125 -5.60 8.48 -11.18
CA MET A 125 -5.12 9.84 -10.97
C MET A 125 -5.34 10.70 -12.22
N THR A 126 -5.61 11.98 -12.03
CA THR A 126 -5.81 12.95 -13.12
C THR A 126 -4.50 13.47 -13.72
N GLN A 127 -3.37 13.29 -13.01
CA GLN A 127 -2.05 13.74 -13.45
C GLN A 127 -1.00 12.63 -13.42
N SER A 128 0.03 12.77 -14.27
CA SER A 128 1.22 11.92 -14.23
C SER A 128 2.06 12.34 -13.03
N LEU A 129 2.19 11.45 -12.05
CA LEU A 129 2.97 11.67 -10.85
C LEU A 129 4.24 10.83 -10.87
N GLU A 130 5.29 11.32 -10.20
CA GLU A 130 6.51 10.56 -10.03
C GLU A 130 6.29 9.38 -9.09
N VAL A 131 7.03 8.29 -9.34
CA VAL A 131 7.06 7.13 -8.45
C VAL A 131 8.03 7.42 -7.32
N THR A 132 7.52 7.53 -6.10
CA THR A 132 8.33 7.65 -4.89
C THR A 132 7.81 6.73 -3.80
N GLN A 133 8.54 6.61 -2.70
CA GLN A 133 8.04 5.91 -1.52
C GLN A 133 6.94 6.73 -0.84
N VAL A 134 5.77 6.12 -0.64
CA VAL A 134 4.62 6.66 0.10
C VAL A 134 4.37 5.82 1.34
N LEU A 135 3.92 6.48 2.42
CA LEU A 135 3.61 5.81 3.67
C LEU A 135 2.35 4.96 3.52
N VAL A 136 2.41 3.72 3.99
CA VAL A 136 1.29 2.79 4.07
C VAL A 136 1.16 2.31 5.50
N GLY A 137 -0.08 2.24 5.98
CA GLY A 137 -0.42 1.65 7.27
C GLY A 137 -1.46 0.55 7.09
N ILE A 138 -1.35 -0.51 7.88
CA ILE A 138 -2.37 -1.55 7.98
C ILE A 138 -2.77 -1.73 9.45
N LYS A 139 -4.02 -2.14 9.67
CA LYS A 139 -4.48 -2.60 10.97
C LYS A 139 -4.80 -4.09 10.92
N SER A 140 -4.33 -4.85 11.91
CA SER A 140 -4.61 -6.28 12.03
C SER A 140 -4.69 -6.70 13.50
N GLY A 141 -5.81 -7.30 13.91
CA GLY A 141 -5.98 -7.82 15.28
C GLY A 141 -5.91 -6.80 16.41
N GLY A 142 -5.98 -5.50 16.09
CA GLY A 142 -5.77 -4.40 17.04
C GLY A 142 -4.39 -3.75 16.92
N ASN A 143 -3.42 -4.43 16.32
CA ASN A 143 -2.08 -3.91 16.03
C ASN A 143 -2.10 -3.00 14.80
N GLU A 144 -1.14 -2.09 14.74
CA GLU A 144 -0.92 -1.14 13.66
C GLU A 144 0.50 -1.34 13.14
N TYR A 145 0.63 -1.50 11.82
CA TYR A 145 1.92 -1.69 11.18
C TYR A 145 2.08 -0.67 10.07
N PHE A 146 3.30 -0.21 9.87
CA PHE A 146 3.63 0.88 8.95
C PHE A 146 4.80 0.48 8.07
N GLY A 147 4.81 0.98 6.84
CA GLY A 147 5.95 0.86 5.96
C GLY A 147 5.81 1.76 4.75
N TYR A 148 6.74 1.62 3.81
CA TYR A 148 6.76 2.42 2.61
C TYR A 148 6.64 1.52 1.39
N ILE A 149 5.82 1.94 0.43
CA ILE A 149 5.73 1.31 -0.88
C ILE A 149 5.90 2.36 -1.97
N ASP A 150 6.28 1.93 -3.16
CA ASP A 150 6.31 2.83 -4.31
C ASP A 150 4.88 3.23 -4.68
N GLY A 151 4.66 4.52 -4.86
CA GLY A 151 3.35 5.09 -5.15
C GLY A 151 3.44 6.52 -5.71
N PRO A 152 2.27 7.14 -5.98
CA PRO A 152 2.19 8.49 -6.52
C PRO A 152 2.50 9.54 -5.45
N SER A 153 3.50 10.39 -5.67
CA SER A 153 3.81 11.54 -4.80
C SER A 153 3.55 12.87 -5.49
N CYS A 154 3.09 13.85 -4.70
CA CYS A 154 2.83 15.22 -5.13
C CYS A 154 3.87 16.22 -4.65
N ASP A 155 4.86 15.73 -3.92
CA ASP A 155 6.06 16.51 -3.65
C ASP A 155 7.25 15.71 -4.17
N PRO A 156 7.73 16.03 -5.39
CA PRO A 156 8.91 15.37 -5.96
C PRO A 156 10.16 15.62 -5.12
N ASN A 157 10.14 16.59 -4.18
CA ASN A 157 11.23 16.84 -3.24
C ASN A 157 11.11 16.05 -1.93
N GLN A 158 10.04 15.27 -1.71
CA GLN A 158 9.97 14.28 -0.61
C GLN A 158 10.88 13.06 -0.87
N GLY A 159 11.70 13.10 -1.91
CA GLY A 159 12.74 12.11 -2.19
C GLY A 159 13.54 11.82 -0.92
N HIS A 160 13.32 10.62 -0.39
CA HIS A 160 13.82 10.13 0.91
C HIS A 160 13.23 10.86 2.13
N MET A 161 12.00 10.49 2.48
CA MET A 161 11.59 10.54 3.88
C MET A 161 12.64 9.76 4.71
N PRO A 162 13.12 10.29 5.85
CA PRO A 162 14.12 9.60 6.64
C PRO A 162 13.61 8.21 6.98
N GLU A 163 14.48 7.21 6.80
CA GLU A 163 14.25 5.81 7.16
C GLU A 163 13.47 5.73 8.48
N PRO A 164 12.34 4.99 8.54
CA PRO A 164 11.49 4.99 9.73
C PRO A 164 12.34 4.61 10.93
N THR A 165 12.54 5.58 11.83
CA THR A 165 13.22 5.32 13.09
C THR A 165 12.29 4.42 13.87
N THR A 166 12.59 3.11 13.90
CA THR A 166 11.79 2.13 14.66
C THR A 166 11.74 2.58 16.11
N VAL A 167 10.64 3.22 16.51
CA VAL A 167 10.38 3.50 17.92
C VAL A 167 9.88 2.19 18.51
N ALA A 168 10.81 1.36 18.98
CA ALA A 168 10.48 0.22 19.81
C ALA A 168 9.82 0.74 21.09
N LEU A 169 8.49 0.78 21.13
CA LEU A 169 7.74 0.86 22.37
C LEU A 169 7.95 -0.46 23.10
N ILE A 170 9.03 -0.55 23.87
CA ILE A 170 9.19 -1.61 24.85
C ILE A 170 8.12 -1.35 25.90
N GLY A 171 6.96 -1.97 25.72
CA GLY A 171 5.88 -1.96 26.69
C GLY A 171 6.44 -2.47 28.02
N ALA A 172 6.62 -1.55 28.97
CA ALA A 172 6.79 -1.91 30.36
C ALA A 172 5.44 -2.49 30.83
N GLY A 173 5.33 -3.82 30.79
CA GLY A 173 4.23 -4.54 31.40
C GLY A 173 4.07 -4.09 32.84
N VAL A 174 2.93 -3.50 33.16
CA VAL A 174 2.57 -3.16 34.54
C VAL A 174 2.34 -4.49 35.27
N ALA A 175 3.36 -4.95 36.00
CA ALA A 175 3.25 -6.08 36.89
C ALA A 175 2.15 -5.80 37.93
N GLY A 176 1.21 -6.76 38.05
CA GLY A 176 0.04 -6.64 38.90
C GLY A 176 0.39 -6.42 40.37
N LEU A 177 -0.29 -5.46 40.99
CA LEU A 177 -0.34 -5.32 42.45
C LEU A 177 -1.67 -5.87 42.94
N THR A 178 -1.69 -7.16 43.28
CA THR A 178 -2.80 -7.83 43.97
C THR A 178 -3.00 -7.25 45.37
N ALA A 179 -3.93 -6.32 45.54
CA ALA A 179 -4.38 -5.88 46.86
C ALA A 179 -5.45 -6.83 47.41
N ARG A 180 -5.00 -7.86 48.16
CA ARG A 180 -5.85 -8.69 49.01
C ARG A 180 -6.35 -7.82 50.17
N ARG A 181 -7.62 -7.39 50.18
CA ARG A 181 -8.24 -6.80 51.38
C ARG A 181 -9.11 -7.84 52.09
N LYS A 182 -8.62 -8.27 53.26
CA LYS A 182 -9.30 -9.16 54.21
C LYS A 182 -10.71 -8.66 54.54
N LYS A 183 -11.66 -9.59 54.50
CA LYS A 183 -12.95 -9.53 55.19
C LYS A 183 -12.67 -9.54 56.70
N LEU A 184 -13.12 -8.51 57.42
CA LEU A 184 -13.32 -8.56 58.87
C LEU A 184 -14.80 -8.26 59.11
N LEU A 185 -15.35 -9.08 60.01
CA LEU A 185 -16.76 -9.25 60.39
C LEU A 185 -17.53 -7.94 60.57
#